data_AF-A0A256YDB0-F1
#
_entry.id   AF-A0A256YDB0-F1
#
_cell.length_a   1.000
_cell.length_b   1.000
_cell.length_c   1.000
_cell.angle_alpha   90.00
_cell.angle_beta   90.00
_cell.angle_gamma   90.00
#
_symmetry.space_group_name_H-M   'P 1'
#
loop_
_entity.id
_entity.type
_entity.pdbx_description
1 polymer ?
#
loop_
_entity_poly.entity_id
_entity_poly.type
_entity_poly.pdbx_seq_one_letter_code
_entity_poly.pdbx_strand_id
1 'polypeptide(L)'
;MYRPSRIDDKIILIRGLAGIFYSILAYSIYRLNLTLPFMDLSMTIWFLAGIIYIATAMYIQSKYRVNGLFQLFIRGLLTYYGSWILLFLILYDLLG
;
A
#
# COMPACT_ATOMS: atom_id res chain seq x y z
N MET A 1 -6.42 28.26 4.41
CA MET A 1 -5.33 27.62 3.64
C MET A 1 -4.73 26.49 4.49
N TYR A 2 -4.99 25.23 4.13
CA TYR A 2 -4.36 24.07 4.78
C TYR A 2 -2.89 24.03 4.34
N ARG A 3 -1.96 24.36 5.24
CA ARG A 3 -0.52 24.18 4.98
C ARG A 3 -0.16 22.74 5.36
N PRO A 4 0.24 21.88 4.42
CA PRO A 4 0.66 20.52 4.77
C PRO A 4 1.84 20.59 5.74
N SER A 5 1.77 19.81 6.81
CA SER A 5 2.89 19.71 7.75
C SER A 5 3.98 18.84 7.13
N ARG A 6 5.26 19.09 7.48
CA ARG A 6 6.38 18.23 7.06
C ARG A 6 6.21 16.76 7.45
N ILE A 7 5.31 16.45 8.38
CA ILE A 7 4.98 15.09 8.82
C ILE A 7 4.02 14.44 7.81
N ASP A 8 3.06 15.19 7.27
CA ASP A 8 2.10 14.68 6.27
C ASP A 8 2.83 14.22 4.99
N ASP A 9 3.83 14.97 4.54
CA ASP A 9 4.62 14.60 3.36
C ASP A 9 5.40 13.29 3.57
N LYS A 10 5.94 13.08 4.77
CA LYS A 10 6.64 11.83 5.13
C LYS A 10 5.69 10.63 5.16
N ILE A 11 4.47 10.83 5.66
CA ILE A 11 3.43 9.80 5.69
C ILE A 11 3.08 9.37 4.27
N ILE A 12 2.83 10.34 3.39
CA ILE A 12 2.54 10.08 1.98
C ILE A 12 3.71 9.33 1.32
N LEU A 13 4.94 9.79 1.54
CA LEU A 13 6.12 9.15 0.96
C LEU A 13 6.28 7.70 1.41
N ILE A 14 6.16 7.42 2.72
CA ILE A 14 6.25 6.06 3.27
C ILE A 14 5.17 5.15 2.67
N ARG A 15 3.93 5.65 2.54
CA ARG A 15 2.81 4.90 1.96
C ARG A 15 2.99 4.64 0.47
N GLY A 16 3.47 5.63 -0.28
CA GLY A 16 3.78 5.48 -1.70
C GLY A 16 4.88 4.46 -1.93
N LEU A 17 5.97 4.53 -1.14
CA LEU A 17 7.04 3.53 -1.20
C LEU A 17 6.54 2.14 -0.84
N ALA A 18 5.74 2.00 0.23
CA ALA A 18 5.15 0.72 0.60
C ALA A 18 4.26 0.15 -0.51
N GLY A 19 3.47 0.98 -1.20
CA GLY A 19 2.65 0.55 -2.33
C GLY A 19 3.48 0.12 -3.53
N ILE A 20 4.57 0.83 -3.84
CA ILE A 20 5.54 0.44 -4.88
C ILE A 20 6.19 -0.91 -4.57
N PHE A 21 6.71 -1.09 -3.35
CA PHE A 21 7.30 -2.37 -2.95
C PHE A 21 6.28 -3.50 -3.00
N TYR A 22 5.06 -3.21 -2.54
CA TYR A 22 4.00 -4.19 -2.57
C TYR A 22 3.57 -4.55 -3.99
N SER A 23 3.58 -3.62 -4.95
CA SER A 23 3.22 -3.93 -6.34
C SER A 23 4.17 -4.92 -6.98
N ILE A 24 5.47 -4.81 -6.71
CA ILE A 24 6.48 -5.75 -7.22
C ILE A 24 6.23 -7.15 -6.64
N LEU A 25 5.91 -7.20 -5.34
CA LEU A 25 5.56 -8.45 -4.66
C LEU A 25 4.24 -9.03 -5.19
N ALA A 26 3.20 -8.22 -5.34
CA ALA A 26 1.90 -8.63 -5.88
C ALA A 26 2.02 -9.11 -7.33
N TYR A 27 2.83 -8.45 -8.16
CA TYR A 27 3.12 -8.89 -9.52
C TYR A 27 3.85 -10.25 -9.52
N SER A 28 4.81 -10.43 -8.62
CA SER A 28 5.51 -11.72 -8.47
C SER A 28 4.56 -12.83 -8.04
N ILE A 29 3.67 -12.57 -7.07
CA ILE A 29 2.61 -13.49 -6.65
C ILE A 29 1.69 -13.84 -7.82
N TYR A 30 1.28 -12.83 -8.58
CA TYR A 30 0.44 -13.01 -9.76
C TYR A 30 1.14 -13.90 -10.81
N ARG A 31 2.40 -13.62 -11.15
CA ARG A 31 3.14 -14.35 -12.19
C ARG A 31 3.46 -15.78 -11.80
N LEU A 32 3.76 -16.02 -10.53
CA LEU A 32 4.05 -17.35 -9.99
C LEU A 32 2.78 -18.12 -9.59
N ASN A 33 1.60 -17.51 -9.74
CA ASN A 33 0.31 -18.05 -9.35
C ASN A 33 0.29 -18.56 -7.89
N LEU A 34 0.91 -17.80 -6.99
CA LEU A 34 1.00 -18.15 -5.58
C LEU A 34 -0.31 -17.82 -4.86
N THR A 35 -0.94 -18.81 -4.27
CA THR A 35 -2.17 -18.64 -3.51
C THR A 35 -1.98 -19.05 -2.06
N LEU A 36 -2.63 -18.35 -1.14
CA LEU A 36 -2.75 -18.79 0.25
C LEU A 36 -3.79 -19.92 0.35
N PRO A 37 -3.67 -20.82 1.35
CA PRO A 37 -4.68 -21.84 1.58
C PRO A 37 -6.08 -21.24 1.71
N PHE A 38 -7.05 -21.83 1.03
CA PHE A 38 -8.47 -21.41 1.05
C PHE A 38 -8.76 -20.03 0.42
N MET A 39 -7.83 -19.47 -0.36
CA MET A 39 -8.02 -18.19 -1.05
C MET A 39 -7.69 -18.33 -2.55
N ASP A 40 -8.39 -17.59 -3.40
CA ASP A 40 -7.98 -17.44 -4.79
C ASP A 40 -6.82 -16.42 -4.91
N LEU A 41 -6.24 -16.32 -6.10
CA LEU A 41 -5.10 -15.43 -6.37
C LEU A 41 -5.46 -13.97 -6.07
N SER A 42 -6.66 -13.56 -6.49
CA SER A 42 -7.16 -12.21 -6.26
C SER A 42 -7.29 -11.91 -4.77
N MET A 43 -7.99 -12.76 -4.01
CA MET A 43 -8.11 -12.56 -2.56
C MET A 43 -6.76 -12.60 -1.86
N THR A 44 -5.85 -13.48 -2.27
CA THR A 44 -4.50 -13.55 -1.69
C THR A 44 -3.77 -12.21 -1.81
N ILE A 45 -3.80 -11.60 -2.99
CA ILE A 45 -3.20 -10.29 -3.23
C ILE A 45 -3.93 -9.23 -2.42
N TRP A 46 -5.26 -9.11 -2.51
CA TRP A 46 -6.00 -8.08 -1.75
C TRP A 46 -5.83 -8.20 -0.23
N PHE A 47 -5.76 -9.43 0.29
CA PHE A 47 -5.57 -9.71 1.70
C PHE A 47 -4.19 -9.27 2.20
N LEU A 48 -3.13 -9.66 1.49
CA LEU A 48 -1.76 -9.24 1.82
C LEU A 48 -1.59 -7.72 1.72
N ALA A 49 -2.26 -7.09 0.75
CA ALA A 49 -2.28 -5.64 0.65
C ALA A 49 -2.89 -4.97 1.88
N GLY A 50 -3.99 -5.51 2.39
CA GLY A 50 -4.63 -5.06 3.63
C GLY A 50 -3.72 -5.20 4.85
N ILE A 51 -2.99 -6.33 4.96
CA ILE A 51 -2.03 -6.55 6.05
C ILE A 51 -0.93 -5.49 6.04
N ILE A 52 -0.30 -5.26 4.88
CA ILE A 52 0.79 -4.27 4.75
C ILE A 52 0.26 -2.86 5.02
N TYR A 53 -0.95 -2.57 4.56
CA TYR A 53 -1.60 -1.30 4.84
C TYR A 53 -1.84 -1.06 6.34
N ILE A 54 -2.32 -2.08 7.07
CA ILE A 54 -2.50 -1.98 8.53
C ILE A 54 -1.14 -1.85 9.23
N ALA A 55 -0.16 -2.66 8.84
CA ALA A 55 1.19 -2.61 9.42
C ALA A 55 1.83 -1.22 9.25
N THR A 56 1.70 -0.62 8.07
CA THR A 56 2.20 0.74 7.80
C THR A 56 1.38 1.80 8.54
N ALA A 57 0.08 1.59 8.79
CA ALA A 57 -0.73 2.47 9.64
C ALA A 57 -0.25 2.47 11.09
N MET A 58 -0.05 1.28 11.67
CA MET A 58 0.45 1.12 13.04
C MET A 58 1.86 1.70 13.20
N TYR A 59 2.74 1.48 12.21
CA TYR A 59 4.08 2.07 12.18
C TYR A 59 4.04 3.60 12.22
N ILE A 60 3.21 4.23 11.38
CA ILE A 60 3.09 5.68 11.30
C ILE A 60 2.51 6.26 12.60
N GLN A 61 1.48 5.61 13.14
CA GLN A 61 0.88 5.99 14.42
C GLN A 61 1.91 5.99 15.54
N SER A 62 2.69 4.90 15.66
CA SER A 62 3.72 4.75 16.69
C SER A 62 4.88 5.74 16.51
N LYS A 63 5.37 5.92 15.28
CA LYS A 63 6.57 6.73 14.99
C LYS A 63 6.30 8.23 15.04
N TYR A 64 5.18 8.68 14.48
CA TYR A 64 4.87 10.10 14.33
C TYR A 64 3.82 10.61 15.32
N ARG A 65 3.27 9.73 16.17
CA ARG A 65 2.23 10.05 17.18
C ARG A 65 1.01 10.75 16.57
N VAL A 66 0.70 10.45 15.31
CA VAL A 66 -0.45 11.01 14.61
C VAL A 66 -1.68 10.20 15.01
N ASN A 67 -2.65 10.85 15.64
CA ASN A 67 -3.92 10.23 16.05
C ASN A 67 -5.09 10.61 15.13
N GLY A 68 -4.86 11.47 14.14
CA GLY A 68 -5.90 11.91 13.21
C GLY A 68 -6.31 10.80 12.24
N LEU A 69 -7.55 10.32 12.33
CA LEU A 69 -8.10 9.25 11.48
C LEU A 69 -7.95 9.57 9.98
N PHE A 70 -8.20 10.81 9.57
CA PHE A 70 -8.11 11.23 8.17
C PHE A 70 -6.68 11.15 7.63
N GLN A 71 -5.70 11.62 8.40
CA GLN A 71 -4.28 11.59 8.04
C GLN A 71 -3.73 10.18 8.03
N LEU A 72 -4.18 9.33 8.96
CA LEU A 72 -3.67 7.97 9.11
C LEU A 72 -4.26 7.00 8.09
N PHE A 73 -5.57 7.11 7.86
CA PHE A 73 -6.35 6.17 7.05
C PHE A 73 -6.67 6.72 5.66
N ILE A 74 -7.58 7.69 5.52
CA ILE A 74 -8.15 8.04 4.21
C ILE A 74 -7.08 8.49 3.21
N ARG A 75 -6.17 9.37 3.63
CA ARG A 75 -5.08 9.84 2.76
C ARG A 75 -4.05 8.74 2.49
N GLY A 76 -3.68 7.97 3.51
CA GLY A 76 -2.75 6.86 3.38
C GLY A 76 -3.27 5.75 2.46
N LEU A 77 -4.57 5.50 2.48
CA LEU A 77 -5.26 4.51 1.65
C LEU A 77 -5.13 4.87 0.17
N LEU A 78 -5.47 6.11 -0.20
CA LEU A 78 -5.37 6.58 -1.57
C LEU A 78 -3.93 6.50 -2.11
N THR A 79 -2.94 6.92 -1.32
CA THR A 79 -1.54 6.87 -1.76
C THR A 79 -1.04 5.43 -1.90
N TYR A 80 -1.32 4.58 -0.92
CA TYR A 80 -0.87 3.19 -0.93
C TYR A 80 -1.52 2.37 -2.06
N TYR A 81 -2.86 2.34 -2.11
CA TYR A 81 -3.58 1.59 -3.15
C TYR A 81 -3.37 2.20 -4.54
N GLY A 82 -3.32 3.53 -4.65
CA GLY A 82 -3.06 4.20 -5.91
C GLY A 82 -1.69 3.84 -6.49
N SER A 83 -0.63 3.94 -5.69
CA SER A 83 0.73 3.58 -6.13
C SER A 83 0.85 2.09 -6.45
N TRP A 84 0.29 1.24 -5.61
CA TRP A 84 0.28 -0.21 -5.84
C TRP A 84 -0.42 -0.57 -7.16
N ILE A 85 -1.69 -0.17 -7.34
CA ILE A 85 -2.50 -0.58 -8.49
C ILE A 85 -1.89 -0.05 -9.79
N LEU A 86 -1.47 1.23 -9.81
CA LEU A 86 -0.87 1.82 -11.00
C LEU A 86 0.40 1.08 -11.41
N LEU A 87 1.32 0.83 -10.47
CA LEU A 87 2.57 0.16 -10.80
C LEU A 87 2.35 -1.32 -11.16
N PHE A 88 1.40 -1.99 -10.51
CA PHE A 88 1.02 -3.35 -10.88
C PHE A 88 0.51 -3.41 -12.33
N LEU A 89 -0.36 -2.48 -12.74
CA LEU A 89 -0.85 -2.40 -14.12
C LEU A 89 0.27 -2.13 -15.12
N ILE A 90 1.20 -1.23 -14.79
CA ILE A 90 2.38 -0.97 -15.62
C ILE A 90 3.23 -2.23 -15.78
N LEU A 91 3.50 -2.95 -14.69
CA LEU A 91 4.27 -4.20 -14.74
C LEU A 91 3.53 -5.29 -15.54
N TYR A 92 2.20 -5.34 -15.41
CA TYR A 92 1.37 -6.26 -16.18
C TYR A 92 1.42 -5.97 -17.67
N ASP A 93 1.33 -4.70 -18.08
CA ASP A 93 1.40 -4.31 -19.50
C ASP A 93 2.79 -4.50 -20.11
N LEU A 94 3.86 -4.25 -19.33
CA LEU A 94 5.25 -4.33 -19.82
C LEU A 94 5.80 -5.75 -19.89
N LEU A 95 5.36 -6.65 -19.01
CA LEU A 95 5.98 -7.96 -18.78
C LEU A 95 4.99 -9.14 -18.78
N GLY A 96 3.68 -8.85 -18.88
CA GLY A 96 2.60 -9.85 -18.89
C GLY A 96 2.40 -10.48 -20.25
#